data_AF-A0A1B9Y924-F1
#
_entry.id   AF-A0A1B9Y924-F1
#
_cell.length_a   1.000
_cell.length_b   1.000
_cell.length_c   1.000
_cell.angle_alpha   90.00
_cell.angle_beta   90.00
_cell.angle_gamma   90.00
#
_symmetry.space_group_name_H-M   'P 1'
#
loop_
_entity.id
_entity.type
_entity.pdbx_description
1 polymer ?
#
loop_
_entity_poly.entity_id
_entity_poly.type
_entity_poly.pdbx_seq_one_letter_code
_entity_poly.pdbx_strand_id
1 'polypeptide(L)'
;MKLKKIFFLLLFFICVNTFSQLLSSNLEKKTLALGETDHLVIKIENLRSRAVITAPKDELLPFHFEEIKDSIGINANTYERRIEFAVYEEGTFKIPELEFKVGEKLLKTIPYEIEVVNTATKEDQINDIMKNKEVDLEAIDYWELYKWYVFAALAVTALIFVVVMFVKYGKKKKSSPVVTTNQTLKELDSLKKKKYIEEGNYRSFYVELIDISRKFITKQYRIPADVLLTDDLVALMKENNTISQDNEKIVEDVFLRGDLVKFAKTFPDKDLMEKDFTEIRDFVKRSSEDIEFENLRKDV
;
A
#
# COMPACT_ATOMS: atom_id res chain seq x y z
N MET A 1 23.11 61.41 82.04
CA MET A 1 23.59 60.20 81.33
C MET A 1 22.52 59.48 80.48
N LYS A 2 21.24 59.88 80.46
CA LYS A 2 20.20 59.22 79.65
C LYS A 2 20.03 59.81 78.23
N LEU A 3 20.26 61.12 78.05
CA LEU A 3 20.10 61.80 76.75
C LEU A 3 21.18 61.40 75.71
N LYS A 4 22.43 61.17 76.14
CA LYS A 4 23.52 60.72 75.25
C LYS A 4 23.32 59.29 74.71
N LYS A 5 22.68 58.39 75.47
CA LYS A 5 22.38 57.01 75.02
C LYS A 5 21.23 56.97 74.01
N ILE A 6 20.22 57.83 74.17
CA ILE A 6 19.12 57.95 73.21
C ILE A 6 19.61 58.56 71.89
N PHE A 7 20.48 59.57 71.95
CA PHE A 7 21.10 60.16 70.75
C PHE A 7 21.94 59.12 69.97
N PHE A 8 22.68 58.26 70.66
CA PHE A 8 23.46 57.19 70.02
C PHE A 8 22.58 56.07 69.42
N LEU A 9 21.44 55.76 70.04
CA LEU A 9 20.48 54.79 69.51
C LEU A 9 19.72 55.33 68.28
N LEU A 10 19.44 56.64 68.26
CA LEU A 10 18.80 57.32 67.11
C LEU A 10 19.77 57.41 65.92
N LEU A 11 21.06 57.63 66.18
CA LEU A 11 22.11 57.64 65.14
C LEU A 11 22.29 56.25 64.49
N PHE A 12 22.13 55.17 65.27
CA PHE A 12 22.22 53.80 64.78
C PHE A 12 21.00 53.41 63.92
N PHE A 13 19.81 53.94 64.24
CA PHE A 13 18.58 53.68 63.47
C PHE A 13 18.51 54.44 62.14
N ILE A 14 19.20 55.58 62.03
CA ILE A 14 19.29 56.36 60.78
C ILE A 14 20.23 55.67 59.76
N CYS A 15 21.20 54.86 60.20
CA CYS A 15 22.15 54.22 59.29
C CYS A 15 21.60 52.99 58.54
N VAL A 16 20.51 52.38 59.00
CA VAL A 16 20.02 51.08 58.48
C VAL A 16 19.04 51.17 57.29
N ASN A 17 18.72 52.36 56.76
CA ASN A 17 17.80 52.50 55.62
C ASN A 17 18.45 52.90 54.29
N THR A 18 19.77 52.80 54.19
CA THR A 18 20.46 52.97 52.90
C THR A 18 20.51 51.65 52.14
N PHE A 19 19.35 51.19 51.64
CA PHE A 19 19.35 50.25 50.52
C PHE A 19 19.90 50.99 49.29
N SER A 20 21.22 50.97 49.14
CA SER A 20 21.89 51.47 47.94
C SER A 20 21.47 50.61 46.76
N GLN A 21 21.31 51.24 45.59
CA GLN A 21 21.26 50.53 44.31
C GLN A 21 22.54 49.71 44.18
N LEU A 22 22.39 48.42 43.94
CA LEU A 22 23.50 47.48 43.76
C LEU A 22 23.63 47.20 42.27
N LEU A 23 24.68 47.75 41.67
CA LEU A 23 25.12 47.34 40.33
C LEU A 23 26.07 46.16 40.52
N SER A 24 25.76 45.06 39.84
CA SER A 24 26.64 43.91 39.73
C SER A 24 26.89 43.65 38.25
N SER A 25 28.13 43.27 37.94
CA SER A 25 28.49 42.77 36.62
C SER A 25 29.25 41.48 36.83
N ASN A 26 29.11 40.55 35.90
CA ASN A 26 29.83 39.29 35.92
C ASN A 26 30.20 38.90 34.50
N LEU A 27 31.45 38.47 34.36
CA LEU A 27 31.99 37.85 33.18
C LEU A 27 32.24 36.37 33.49
N GLU A 28 31.81 35.48 32.61
CA GLU A 28 31.84 34.05 32.85
C GLU A 28 33.25 33.45 32.66
N LYS A 29 34.00 33.89 31.65
CA LYS A 29 35.36 33.41 31.37
C LYS A 29 36.39 34.56 31.44
N LYS A 30 37.63 34.22 31.81
CA LYS A 30 38.78 35.16 31.78
C LYS A 30 39.71 34.92 30.60
N THR A 31 39.63 33.73 30.01
CA THR A 31 40.44 33.29 28.89
C THR A 31 39.51 32.69 27.84
N LEU A 32 39.64 33.11 26.59
CA LEU A 32 38.82 32.66 25.46
C LEU A 32 39.71 32.10 24.36
N ALA A 33 39.26 31.03 23.70
CA ALA A 33 39.82 30.67 22.41
C ALA A 33 39.38 31.69 21.34
N LEU A 34 40.20 31.87 20.30
CA LEU A 34 39.87 32.75 19.17
C LEU A 34 38.49 32.40 18.58
N GLY A 35 37.56 33.35 18.56
CA GLY A 35 36.18 33.14 18.07
C GLY A 35 35.25 32.37 19.03
N GLU A 36 35.71 32.01 20.22
CA GLU A 36 34.85 31.47 21.28
C GLU A 36 33.94 32.57 21.85
N THR A 37 32.69 32.21 22.17
CA THR A 37 31.73 33.14 22.76
C THR A 37 31.82 33.18 24.28
N ASP A 38 31.60 34.38 24.83
CA ASP A 38 31.46 34.62 26.27
C ASP A 38 30.26 35.54 26.56
N HIS A 39 29.84 35.57 27.83
CA HIS A 39 28.70 36.34 28.29
C HIS A 39 29.09 37.38 29.34
N LEU A 40 28.78 38.64 29.05
CA LEU A 40 28.77 39.71 30.05
C LEU A 40 27.34 39.91 30.56
N VAL A 41 27.13 39.68 31.85
CA VAL A 41 25.83 39.88 32.52
C VAL A 41 25.92 41.06 33.47
N ILE A 42 25.09 42.07 33.24
CA ILE A 42 25.00 43.27 34.05
C ILE A 42 23.62 43.33 34.70
N LYS A 43 23.59 43.41 36.04
CA LYS A 43 22.36 43.46 36.84
C LYS A 43 22.35 44.67 37.75
N ILE A 44 21.28 45.45 37.68
CA ILE A 44 21.01 46.57 38.58
C ILE A 44 19.73 46.26 39.35
N GLU A 45 19.86 46.17 40.66
CA GLU A 45 18.73 45.92 41.57
C GLU A 45 18.29 47.21 42.30
N ASN A 46 17.06 47.18 42.84
CA ASN A 46 16.47 48.28 43.61
C ASN A 46 16.28 49.57 42.78
N LEU A 47 15.76 49.42 41.56
CA LEU A 47 15.48 50.53 40.64
C LEU A 47 14.33 51.44 41.10
N ARG A 48 13.38 50.91 41.89
CA ARG A 48 12.18 51.64 42.35
C ARG A 48 11.45 52.36 41.22
N SER A 49 11.24 51.66 40.10
CA SER A 49 10.60 52.17 38.88
C SER A 49 11.31 53.35 38.18
N ARG A 50 12.59 53.58 38.47
CA ARG A 50 13.40 54.58 37.75
C ARG A 50 13.93 54.00 36.44
N ALA A 51 13.93 54.81 35.39
CA ALA A 51 14.53 54.44 34.11
C ALA A 51 16.06 54.35 34.21
N VAL A 52 16.63 53.37 33.50
CA VAL A 52 18.07 53.19 33.33
C VAL A 52 18.47 53.71 31.95
N ILE A 53 19.38 54.68 31.91
CA ILE A 53 19.95 55.22 30.68
C ILE A 53 21.35 54.62 30.50
N THR A 54 21.59 54.00 29.35
CA THR A 54 22.83 53.32 28.97
C THR A 54 23.03 53.42 27.44
N ALA A 55 24.16 52.94 26.93
CA ALA A 55 24.41 52.87 25.49
C ALA A 55 23.32 52.04 24.77
N PRO A 56 23.03 52.33 23.49
CA PRO A 56 22.09 51.57 22.68
C PRO A 56 22.43 50.08 22.65
N LYS A 57 21.46 49.29 22.17
CA LYS A 57 21.66 47.87 21.93
C LYS A 57 22.78 47.67 20.89
N ASP A 58 23.64 46.67 21.09
CA ASP A 58 24.74 46.30 20.19
C ASP A 58 25.88 47.35 20.09
N GLU A 59 25.92 48.33 21.02
CA GLU A 59 26.92 49.42 21.05
C GLU A 59 27.57 49.61 22.44
N LEU A 60 27.44 48.64 23.35
CA LEU A 60 27.95 48.81 24.72
C LEU A 60 29.43 48.45 24.84
N LEU A 61 29.89 47.46 24.08
CA LEU A 61 31.26 46.98 24.13
C LEU A 61 32.19 47.71 23.14
N PRO A 62 33.51 47.77 23.44
CA PRO A 62 34.51 48.30 22.51
C PRO A 62 34.63 47.49 21.20
N PHE A 63 35.22 48.10 20.17
CA PHE A 63 35.32 47.56 18.80
C PHE A 63 35.89 46.13 18.66
N HIS A 64 36.78 45.69 19.55
CA HIS A 64 37.37 44.34 19.49
C HIS A 64 36.40 43.23 19.93
N PHE A 65 35.28 43.59 20.57
CA PHE A 65 34.26 42.66 21.02
C PHE A 65 33.09 42.68 20.05
N GLU A 66 32.93 41.63 19.27
CA GLU A 66 31.80 41.49 18.36
C GLU A 66 30.57 41.02 19.14
N GLU A 67 29.59 41.91 19.34
CA GLU A 67 28.32 41.58 20.01
C GLU A 67 27.45 40.71 19.08
N ILE A 68 27.29 39.43 19.45
CA ILE A 68 26.45 38.46 18.73
C ILE A 68 24.99 38.62 19.13
N LYS A 69 24.76 38.85 20.43
CA LYS A 69 23.42 38.99 20.98
C LYS A 69 23.40 39.85 22.23
N ASP A 70 22.67 40.96 22.14
CA ASP A 70 22.37 41.80 23.28
C ASP A 70 20.89 41.72 23.69
N SER A 71 20.64 41.27 24.92
CA SER A 71 19.31 41.06 25.49
C SER A 71 19.11 41.90 26.74
N ILE A 72 18.09 42.75 26.73
CA ILE A 72 17.74 43.66 27.84
C ILE A 72 16.41 43.24 28.44
N GLY A 73 16.40 42.90 29.74
CA GLY A 73 15.22 42.64 30.55
C GLY A 73 15.01 43.75 31.58
N ILE A 74 13.85 44.39 31.57
CA ILE A 74 13.50 45.49 32.49
C ILE A 74 12.24 45.12 33.27
N ASN A 75 12.35 45.15 34.60
CA ASN A 75 11.26 44.98 35.55
C ASN A 75 11.17 46.20 36.47
N ALA A 76 10.07 46.35 37.22
CA ALA A 76 9.85 47.49 38.12
C ALA A 76 10.99 47.72 39.14
N ASN A 77 11.74 46.68 39.50
CA ASN A 77 12.80 46.77 40.49
C ASN A 77 14.19 46.33 39.99
N THR A 78 14.29 45.77 38.78
CA THR A 78 15.52 45.12 38.28
C THR A 78 15.73 45.42 36.81
N TYR A 79 16.98 45.67 36.43
CA TYR A 79 17.45 45.77 35.06
C TYR A 79 18.53 44.71 34.86
N GLU A 80 18.40 43.92 33.80
CA GLU A 80 19.36 42.89 33.42
C GLU A 80 19.71 43.06 31.94
N ARG A 81 20.99 43.19 31.62
CA ARG A 81 21.51 43.18 30.26
C ARG A 81 22.50 42.02 30.13
N ARG A 82 22.25 41.13 29.17
CA ARG A 82 23.13 40.01 28.84
C ARG A 82 23.63 40.20 27.43
N ILE A 83 24.94 40.33 27.30
CA ILE A 83 25.64 40.49 26.02
C ILE A 83 26.47 39.24 25.79
N GLU A 84 26.16 38.55 24.69
CA GLU A 84 26.97 37.47 24.13
C GLU A 84 27.91 38.09 23.10
N PHE A 85 29.22 37.88 23.25
CA PHE A 85 30.22 38.45 22.36
C PHE A 85 31.31 37.43 22.02
N ALA A 86 32.04 37.68 20.93
CA ALA A 86 33.24 36.96 20.54
C ALA A 86 34.37 37.93 20.20
N VAL A 87 35.61 37.44 20.26
CA VAL A 87 36.80 38.19 19.85
C VAL A 87 37.59 37.37 18.83
N TYR A 88 37.90 37.99 17.69
CA TYR A 88 38.56 37.35 16.54
C TYR A 88 40.02 37.75 16.37
N GLU A 89 40.58 38.45 17.34
CA GLU A 89 41.98 38.86 17.40
C GLU A 89 42.65 38.22 18.62
N GLU A 90 43.90 37.79 18.48
CA GLU A 90 44.70 37.25 19.59
C GLU A 90 45.26 38.39 20.45
N GLY A 91 45.30 38.20 21.77
CA GLY A 91 45.87 39.17 22.70
C GLY A 91 45.02 39.42 23.94
N THR A 92 45.41 40.42 24.72
CA THR A 92 44.70 40.83 25.94
C THR A 92 43.81 42.03 25.65
N PHE A 93 42.50 41.87 25.79
CA PHE A 93 41.52 42.91 25.57
C PHE A 93 40.87 43.34 26.88
N LYS A 94 40.53 44.63 26.98
CA LYS A 94 39.96 45.22 28.18
C LYS A 94 38.57 45.77 27.91
N ILE A 95 37.60 45.34 28.71
CA ILE A 95 36.29 45.96 28.80
C ILE A 95 36.40 47.09 29.85
N PRO A 96 36.26 48.36 29.46
CA PRO A 96 36.35 49.49 30.38
C PRO A 96 35.15 49.51 31.34
N GLU A 97 35.19 50.42 32.31
CA GLU A 97 34.04 50.68 33.17
C GLU A 97 32.85 51.17 32.33
N LEU A 98 31.74 50.43 32.39
CA LEU A 98 30.51 50.75 31.66
C LEU A 98 29.60 51.58 32.56
N GLU A 99 29.07 52.67 32.01
CA GLU A 99 28.29 53.65 32.77
C GLU A 99 26.77 53.44 32.60
N PHE A 100 26.06 53.44 33.73
CA PHE A 100 24.61 53.30 33.80
C PHE A 100 24.03 54.42 34.66
N LYS A 101 23.17 55.25 34.08
CA LYS A 101 22.52 56.35 34.81
C LYS A 101 21.13 55.93 35.27
N VAL A 102 20.92 55.89 36.59
CA VAL A 102 19.64 55.51 37.22
C VAL A 102 19.07 56.72 37.96
N GLY A 103 18.17 57.45 37.29
CA GLY A 103 17.73 58.77 37.77
C GLY A 103 18.90 59.77 37.77
N GLU A 104 19.27 60.28 38.95
CA GLU A 104 20.39 61.22 39.12
C GLU A 104 21.72 60.54 39.50
N LYS A 105 21.71 59.23 39.79
CA LYS A 105 22.91 58.50 40.20
C LYS A 105 23.58 57.85 38.99
N LEU A 106 24.89 58.07 38.85
CA LEU A 106 25.75 57.35 37.90
C LEU A 106 26.33 56.12 38.59
N LEU A 107 26.11 54.94 37.99
CA LEU A 107 26.68 53.67 38.43
C LEU A 107 27.69 53.21 37.38
N LYS A 108 28.83 52.65 37.81
CA LYS A 108 29.89 52.16 36.94
C LYS A 108 30.19 50.70 37.22
N THR A 109 30.34 49.88 36.18
CA THR A 109 30.78 48.50 36.34
C THR A 109 32.27 48.46 36.70
N ILE A 110 32.75 47.30 37.12
CA ILE A 110 34.19 47.06 37.20
C ILE A 110 34.74 46.80 35.79
N PRO A 111 36.01 47.16 35.52
CA PRO A 111 36.66 46.81 34.27
C PRO A 111 37.02 45.31 34.26
N TYR A 112 36.97 44.69 33.09
CA TYR A 112 37.36 43.29 32.87
C TYR A 112 38.51 43.20 31.89
N GLU A 113 39.40 42.22 32.09
CA GLU A 113 40.48 41.88 31.17
C GLU A 113 40.29 40.43 30.72
N ILE A 114 40.37 40.21 29.41
CA ILE A 114 40.13 38.93 28.75
C ILE A 114 41.36 38.61 27.92
N GLU A 115 41.90 37.42 28.13
CA GLU A 115 43.01 36.88 27.33
C GLU A 115 42.47 35.98 26.22
N VAL A 116 42.67 36.37 24.97
CA VAL A 116 42.25 35.60 23.80
C VAL A 116 43.45 34.84 23.26
N VAL A 117 43.39 33.52 23.36
CA VAL A 117 44.45 32.62 22.94
C VAL A 117 44.06 31.92 21.65
N ASN A 118 44.99 31.87 20.70
CA ASN A 118 44.83 31.01 19.54
C ASN A 118 45.13 29.56 19.95
N THR A 119 44.11 28.71 19.94
CA THR A 119 44.24 27.29 20.28
C THR A 119 44.78 26.45 19.11
N ALA A 120 44.84 27.01 17.90
CA ALA A 120 45.42 26.34 16.75
C ALA A 120 46.95 26.53 16.74
N THR A 121 47.68 25.42 16.84
CA THR A 121 49.13 25.40 16.68
C THR A 121 49.48 25.14 15.21
N LYS A 122 50.60 25.69 14.71
CA LYS A 122 51.05 25.42 13.33
C LYS A 122 51.40 23.94 13.12
N GLU A 123 51.61 23.20 14.22
CA GLU A 123 51.84 21.77 14.26
C GLU A 123 50.55 20.94 14.21
N ASP A 124 49.36 21.55 14.30
CA ASP A 124 48.10 20.83 14.17
C ASP A 124 47.96 20.27 12.74
N GLN A 125 48.05 18.94 12.63
CA GLN A 125 47.81 18.25 11.38
C GLN A 125 46.37 18.51 10.93
N ILE A 126 46.23 19.18 9.78
CA ILE A 126 44.95 19.22 9.05
C ILE A 126 44.65 17.78 8.65
N ASN A 127 43.82 17.10 9.45
CA ASN A 127 43.39 15.75 9.14
C ASN A 127 42.56 15.79 7.86
N ASP A 128 42.97 15.00 6.88
CA ASP A 128 42.21 14.79 5.65
C ASP A 128 40.80 14.25 5.99
N ILE A 129 39.83 14.54 5.13
CA ILE A 129 38.42 14.20 5.38
C ILE A 129 38.32 12.69 5.61
N MET A 130 37.90 12.29 6.82
CA MET A 130 37.78 10.87 7.17
C MET A 130 36.90 10.15 6.15
N LYS A 131 37.38 8.98 5.69
CA LYS A 131 36.59 8.10 4.83
C LYS A 131 35.29 7.69 5.54
N ASN A 132 34.22 7.55 4.77
CA ASN A 132 32.95 7.05 5.28
C ASN A 132 33.17 5.73 6.03
N LYS A 133 32.55 5.61 7.20
CA LYS A 133 32.63 4.39 8.01
C LYS A 133 31.92 3.26 7.26
N GLU A 134 32.67 2.24 6.86
CA GLU A 134 32.09 1.01 6.31
C GLU A 134 31.36 0.29 7.46
N VAL A 135 30.06 0.10 7.30
CA VAL A 135 29.23 -0.66 8.23
C VAL A 135 29.24 -2.10 7.74
N ASP A 136 29.72 -3.02 8.58
CA ASP A 136 29.63 -4.45 8.29
C ASP A 136 28.16 -4.87 8.42
N LEU A 137 27.59 -5.40 7.33
CA LEU A 137 26.17 -5.76 7.27
C LEU A 137 26.01 -7.21 7.68
N GLU A 138 25.14 -7.47 8.65
CA GLU A 138 24.82 -8.82 9.06
C GLU A 138 23.79 -9.45 8.11
N ALA A 139 23.66 -10.79 8.14
CA ALA A 139 22.69 -11.51 7.32
C ALA A 139 21.23 -11.03 7.53
N ILE A 140 20.92 -10.48 8.72
CA ILE A 140 19.62 -9.92 9.07
C ILE A 140 19.35 -8.62 8.32
N ASP A 141 20.37 -7.80 8.09
CA ASP A 141 20.24 -6.53 7.35
C ASP A 141 19.89 -6.81 5.89
N TYR A 142 20.50 -7.84 5.30
CA TYR A 142 20.15 -8.30 3.96
C TYR A 142 18.73 -8.89 3.89
N TRP A 143 18.32 -9.65 4.91
CA TRP A 143 16.94 -10.15 4.97
C TRP A 143 15.92 -9.00 5.03
N GLU A 144 16.16 -7.99 5.84
CA GLU A 144 15.27 -6.83 5.98
C GLU A 144 15.19 -6.04 4.67
N LEU A 145 16.31 -5.88 3.96
CA LEU A 145 16.38 -5.20 2.66
C LEU A 145 15.63 -5.96 1.56
N TYR A 146 15.73 -7.30 1.55
CA TYR A 146 15.22 -8.12 0.43
C TYR A 146 13.91 -8.86 0.68
N LYS A 147 13.38 -8.89 1.92
CA LYS A 147 12.15 -9.66 2.24
C LYS A 147 10.97 -9.34 1.32
N TRP A 148 10.79 -8.08 0.93
CA TRP A 148 9.70 -7.67 0.06
C TRP A 148 9.84 -8.19 -1.37
N TYR A 149 11.08 -8.27 -1.89
CA TYR A 149 11.35 -8.89 -3.18
C TYR A 149 11.08 -10.40 -3.16
N VAL A 150 11.43 -11.06 -2.05
CA VAL A 150 11.12 -12.49 -1.86
C VAL A 150 9.61 -12.72 -1.81
N PHE A 151 8.86 -11.90 -1.07
CA PHE A 151 7.40 -12.00 -1.02
C PHE A 151 6.74 -11.69 -2.38
N ALA A 152 7.27 -10.71 -3.13
CA ALA A 152 6.78 -10.40 -4.47
C ALA A 152 7.01 -11.58 -5.43
N ALA A 153 8.20 -12.19 -5.41
CA ALA A 153 8.50 -13.38 -6.21
C ALA A 153 7.57 -14.57 -5.86
N LEU A 154 7.31 -14.78 -4.57
CA LEU A 154 6.38 -15.81 -4.10
C LEU A 154 4.96 -15.55 -4.59
N ALA A 155 4.48 -14.30 -4.49
CA ALA A 155 3.14 -13.92 -4.95
C ALA A 155 2.97 -14.12 -6.47
N VAL A 156 3.97 -13.74 -7.27
CA VAL A 156 3.96 -13.99 -8.73
C VAL A 156 3.92 -15.48 -9.04
N THR A 157 4.71 -16.29 -8.33
CA THR A 157 4.73 -17.75 -8.52
C THR A 157 3.37 -18.37 -8.18
N ALA A 158 2.74 -17.94 -7.08
CA ALA A 158 1.40 -18.39 -6.70
C ALA A 158 0.34 -17.97 -7.74
N LEU A 159 0.42 -16.75 -8.26
CA LEU A 159 -0.50 -16.26 -9.30
C LEU A 159 -0.39 -17.11 -10.57
N ILE A 160 0.83 -17.39 -11.04
CA ILE A 160 1.07 -18.25 -12.21
C ILE A 160 0.47 -19.64 -11.96
N PHE A 161 0.68 -20.21 -10.79
CA PHE A 161 0.14 -21.52 -10.43
C PHE A 161 -1.40 -21.54 -10.49
N VAL A 162 -2.05 -20.53 -9.93
CA VAL A 162 -3.52 -20.38 -9.96
C VAL A 162 -4.03 -20.23 -11.40
N VAL A 163 -3.38 -19.40 -12.22
CA VAL A 163 -3.76 -19.22 -13.63
C VAL A 163 -3.62 -20.53 -14.41
N VAL A 164 -2.51 -21.25 -14.24
CA VAL A 164 -2.29 -22.54 -14.91
C VAL A 164 -3.33 -23.57 -14.47
N MET A 165 -3.62 -23.66 -13.17
CA MET A 165 -4.68 -24.51 -12.63
C MET A 165 -6.04 -24.16 -13.22
N PHE A 166 -6.40 -22.88 -13.25
CA PHE A 166 -7.69 -22.43 -13.78
C PHE A 166 -7.82 -22.69 -15.28
N VAL A 167 -6.77 -22.51 -16.08
CA VAL A 167 -6.80 -22.80 -17.53
C VAL A 167 -6.86 -24.31 -17.80
N LYS A 168 -6.13 -25.12 -17.01
CA LYS A 168 -6.07 -26.57 -17.20
C LYS A 168 -7.34 -27.28 -16.73
N TYR A 169 -7.92 -26.84 -15.61
CA TYR A 169 -9.08 -27.50 -14.98
C TYR A 169 -10.41 -26.75 -15.19
N GLY A 170 -10.38 -25.47 -15.59
CA GLY A 170 -11.57 -24.64 -15.83
C GLY A 170 -12.19 -24.81 -17.22
N LYS A 171 -11.55 -25.53 -18.15
CA LYS A 171 -12.17 -25.91 -19.44
C LYS A 171 -13.18 -27.04 -19.23
N LYS A 172 -14.36 -26.72 -18.71
CA LYS A 172 -15.55 -27.53 -19.05
C LYS A 172 -15.72 -27.42 -20.56
N LYS A 173 -15.62 -28.54 -21.28
CA LYS A 173 -15.95 -28.60 -22.71
C LYS A 173 -17.36 -28.00 -22.87
N LYS A 174 -17.46 -26.77 -23.35
CA LYS A 174 -18.72 -26.25 -23.87
C LYS A 174 -19.02 -27.14 -25.08
N SER A 175 -19.93 -28.09 -24.93
CA SER A 175 -20.50 -28.81 -26.06
C SER A 175 -21.33 -27.80 -26.84
N SER A 176 -20.70 -27.13 -27.81
CA SER A 176 -21.45 -26.33 -28.77
C SER A 176 -22.39 -27.29 -29.53
N PRO A 177 -23.66 -26.92 -29.76
CA PRO A 177 -24.62 -27.73 -30.53
C PRO A 177 -24.03 -28.24 -31.85
N VAL A 178 -23.22 -27.42 -32.52
CA VAL A 178 -22.54 -27.75 -33.80
C VAL A 178 -21.53 -28.90 -33.65
N VAL A 179 -20.82 -28.96 -32.52
CA VAL A 179 -19.81 -30.02 -32.28
C VAL A 179 -20.52 -31.36 -32.01
N THR A 180 -21.62 -31.34 -31.27
CA THR A 180 -22.42 -32.53 -30.98
C THR A 180 -23.04 -33.10 -32.26
N THR A 181 -23.66 -32.26 -33.10
CA THR A 181 -24.24 -32.68 -34.39
C THR A 181 -23.18 -33.33 -35.29
N ASN A 182 -22.02 -32.69 -35.46
CA ASN A 182 -20.94 -33.26 -36.28
C ASN A 182 -20.40 -34.59 -35.72
N GLN A 183 -20.30 -34.72 -34.40
CA GLN A 183 -19.89 -35.98 -33.78
C GLN A 183 -20.91 -37.09 -34.07
N THR A 184 -22.21 -36.83 -33.89
CA THR A 184 -23.27 -37.82 -34.12
C THR A 184 -23.36 -38.21 -35.60
N LEU A 185 -23.21 -37.27 -36.54
CA LEU A 185 -23.17 -37.59 -37.97
C LEU A 185 -22.01 -38.53 -38.30
N LYS A 186 -20.85 -38.35 -37.67
CA LYS A 186 -19.69 -39.25 -37.83
C LYS A 186 -19.96 -40.64 -37.24
N GLU A 187 -20.67 -40.73 -36.12
CA GLU A 187 -21.10 -42.00 -35.52
C GLU A 187 -22.11 -42.72 -36.43
N LEU A 188 -23.09 -42.01 -37.01
CA LEU A 188 -24.03 -42.56 -37.99
C LEU A 188 -23.34 -43.02 -39.28
N ASP A 189 -22.39 -42.24 -39.81
CA ASP A 189 -21.59 -42.66 -40.97
C ASP A 189 -20.76 -43.91 -40.66
N SER A 190 -20.32 -44.07 -39.40
CA SER A 190 -19.61 -45.28 -38.95
C SER A 190 -20.55 -46.48 -38.88
N LEU A 191 -21.78 -46.29 -38.40
CA LEU A 191 -22.83 -47.33 -38.44
C LEU A 191 -23.11 -47.80 -39.87
N LYS A 192 -23.24 -46.87 -40.84
CA LYS A 192 -23.45 -47.22 -42.25
C LYS A 192 -22.30 -48.04 -42.83
N LYS A 193 -21.05 -47.74 -42.46
CA LYS A 193 -19.85 -48.49 -42.90
C LYS A 193 -19.80 -49.92 -42.38
N LYS A 194 -20.50 -50.24 -41.28
CA LYS A 194 -20.58 -51.61 -40.75
C LYS A 194 -21.47 -52.54 -41.57
N LYS A 195 -22.20 -52.01 -42.58
CA LYS A 195 -22.96 -52.80 -43.56
C LYS A 195 -24.01 -53.75 -42.98
N TYR A 196 -24.49 -53.51 -41.75
CA TYR A 196 -25.54 -54.34 -41.13
C TYR A 196 -26.82 -54.44 -41.99
N ILE A 197 -27.16 -53.38 -42.73
CA ILE A 197 -28.28 -53.35 -43.67
C ILE A 197 -28.03 -54.33 -44.83
N GLU A 198 -26.83 -54.32 -45.42
CA GLU A 198 -26.47 -55.21 -46.52
C GLU A 198 -26.48 -56.69 -46.08
N GLU A 199 -25.97 -56.94 -44.86
CA GLU A 199 -25.89 -58.26 -44.23
C GLU A 199 -27.22 -58.76 -43.64
N GLY A 200 -28.25 -57.91 -43.59
CA GLY A 200 -29.55 -58.25 -43.00
C GLY A 200 -29.54 -58.37 -41.46
N ASN A 201 -28.54 -57.81 -40.79
CA ASN A 201 -28.42 -57.82 -39.32
C ASN A 201 -29.22 -56.66 -38.70
N TYR A 202 -30.55 -56.74 -38.81
CA TYR A 202 -31.48 -55.72 -38.32
C TYR A 202 -31.33 -55.46 -36.81
N ARG A 203 -31.07 -56.50 -35.99
CA ARG A 203 -30.99 -56.34 -34.54
C ARG A 203 -29.81 -55.46 -34.14
N SER A 204 -28.63 -55.72 -34.69
CA SER A 204 -27.42 -54.94 -34.36
C SER A 204 -27.54 -53.52 -34.89
N PHE A 205 -28.15 -53.36 -36.07
CA PHE A 205 -28.43 -52.06 -36.66
C PHE A 205 -29.31 -51.18 -35.75
N TYR A 206 -30.49 -51.66 -35.32
CA TYR A 206 -31.39 -50.85 -34.48
C TYR A 206 -30.84 -50.59 -33.08
N VAL A 207 -30.14 -51.55 -32.48
CA VAL A 207 -29.50 -51.36 -31.17
C VAL A 207 -28.48 -50.22 -31.22
N GLU A 208 -27.63 -50.20 -32.25
CA GLU A 208 -26.61 -49.16 -32.40
C GLU A 208 -27.21 -47.81 -32.86
N LEU A 209 -28.21 -47.83 -33.76
CA LEU A 209 -28.92 -46.62 -34.20
C LEU A 209 -29.61 -45.92 -33.03
N ILE A 210 -30.31 -46.67 -32.18
CA ILE A 210 -30.97 -46.12 -30.99
C ILE A 210 -29.95 -45.60 -29.98
N ASP A 211 -28.86 -46.33 -29.74
CA ASP A 211 -27.81 -45.88 -28.80
C ASP A 211 -27.16 -44.56 -29.23
N ILE A 212 -26.82 -44.42 -30.52
CA ILE A 212 -26.29 -43.17 -31.09
C ILE A 212 -27.34 -42.04 -30.94
N SER A 213 -28.61 -42.34 -31.23
CA SER A 213 -29.71 -41.37 -31.16
C SER A 213 -29.99 -40.90 -29.73
N ARG A 214 -29.98 -41.81 -28.74
CA ARG A 214 -30.15 -41.48 -27.31
C ARG A 214 -29.04 -40.57 -26.81
N LYS A 215 -27.78 -40.92 -27.09
CA LYS A 215 -26.61 -40.08 -26.76
C LYS A 215 -26.70 -38.68 -27.38
N PHE A 216 -27.17 -38.61 -28.63
CA PHE A 216 -27.38 -37.35 -29.31
C PHE A 216 -28.46 -36.50 -28.62
N ILE A 217 -29.63 -37.07 -28.35
CA ILE A 217 -30.74 -36.38 -27.68
C ILE A 217 -30.30 -35.89 -26.28
N THR A 218 -29.55 -36.71 -25.53
CA THR A 218 -29.04 -36.34 -24.21
C THR A 218 -28.04 -35.21 -24.24
N LYS A 219 -27.12 -35.18 -25.21
CA LYS A 219 -26.14 -34.10 -25.30
C LYS A 219 -26.74 -32.82 -25.89
N GLN A 220 -27.57 -32.96 -26.91
CA GLN A 220 -28.07 -31.83 -27.70
C GLN A 220 -29.25 -31.12 -27.02
N TYR A 221 -30.25 -31.88 -26.59
CA TYR A 221 -31.49 -31.35 -26.01
C TYR A 221 -31.52 -31.41 -24.48
N ARG A 222 -30.46 -31.95 -23.85
CA ARG A 222 -30.35 -32.14 -22.38
C ARG A 222 -31.47 -33.00 -21.78
N ILE A 223 -32.05 -33.88 -22.57
CA ILE A 223 -33.07 -34.85 -22.16
C ILE A 223 -32.37 -36.16 -21.77
N PRO A 224 -32.60 -36.76 -20.60
CA PRO A 224 -31.89 -37.97 -20.15
C PRO A 224 -32.35 -39.26 -20.87
N ALA A 225 -32.31 -39.28 -22.21
CA ALA A 225 -32.66 -40.39 -23.08
C ALA A 225 -31.85 -41.67 -22.82
N ASP A 226 -30.64 -41.59 -22.25
CA ASP A 226 -29.86 -42.79 -21.90
C ASP A 226 -30.47 -43.61 -20.74
N VAL A 227 -31.31 -42.98 -19.91
CA VAL A 227 -31.88 -43.59 -18.70
C VAL A 227 -33.38 -43.87 -18.85
N LEU A 228 -34.07 -43.05 -19.64
CA LEU A 228 -35.52 -43.15 -19.81
C LEU A 228 -35.92 -44.34 -20.69
N LEU A 229 -37.06 -44.96 -20.35
CA LEU A 229 -37.74 -45.90 -21.25
C LEU A 229 -38.23 -45.17 -22.51
N THR A 230 -38.48 -45.91 -23.60
CA THR A 230 -38.93 -45.31 -24.87
C THR A 230 -40.23 -44.53 -24.71
N ASP A 231 -41.22 -45.10 -24.02
CA ASP A 231 -42.52 -44.45 -23.79
C ASP A 231 -42.37 -43.16 -22.97
N ASP A 232 -41.55 -43.21 -21.91
CA ASP A 232 -41.26 -42.05 -21.04
C ASP A 232 -40.50 -40.95 -21.79
N LEU A 233 -39.53 -41.35 -22.63
CA LEU A 233 -38.76 -40.42 -23.46
C LEU A 233 -39.68 -39.68 -24.44
N VAL A 234 -40.59 -40.40 -25.11
CA VAL A 234 -41.56 -39.82 -26.04
C VAL A 234 -42.52 -38.86 -25.32
N ALA A 235 -43.04 -39.25 -24.15
CA ALA A 235 -43.89 -38.38 -23.34
C ALA A 235 -43.17 -37.09 -22.95
N LEU A 236 -41.89 -37.19 -22.54
CA LEU A 236 -41.10 -36.03 -22.14
C LEU A 236 -40.71 -35.13 -23.32
N MET A 237 -40.45 -35.70 -24.51
CA MET A 237 -40.24 -34.91 -25.73
C MET A 237 -41.49 -34.10 -26.10
N LYS A 238 -42.69 -34.70 -25.99
CA LYS A 238 -44.00 -34.06 -26.23
C LYS A 238 -44.27 -32.91 -25.26
N GLU A 239 -43.91 -33.09 -23.98
CA GLU A 239 -44.15 -32.07 -22.94
C GLU A 239 -43.21 -30.87 -23.07
N ASN A 240 -41.92 -31.13 -23.36
CA ASN A 240 -40.87 -30.11 -23.31
C ASN A 240 -40.87 -29.19 -24.55
N ASN A 241 -41.56 -29.57 -25.64
CA ASN A 241 -41.61 -28.81 -26.92
C ASN A 241 -40.23 -28.40 -27.46
N THR A 242 -39.17 -29.14 -27.11
CA THR A 242 -37.78 -28.81 -27.48
C THR A 242 -37.39 -29.35 -28.86
N ILE A 243 -38.18 -30.26 -29.41
CA ILE A 243 -38.00 -30.88 -30.72
C ILE A 243 -39.25 -30.57 -31.55
N SER A 244 -39.08 -30.24 -32.83
CA SER A 244 -40.21 -30.03 -33.74
C SER A 244 -41.12 -31.27 -33.79
N GLN A 245 -42.44 -31.07 -33.86
CA GLN A 245 -43.43 -32.15 -33.86
C GLN A 245 -43.20 -33.20 -34.97
N ASP A 246 -42.66 -32.78 -36.12
CA ASP A 246 -42.30 -33.68 -37.21
C ASP A 246 -41.08 -34.55 -36.86
N ASN A 247 -40.08 -33.97 -36.21
CA ASN A 247 -38.87 -34.66 -35.77
C ASN A 247 -39.17 -35.61 -34.59
N GLU A 248 -40.07 -35.22 -33.71
CA GLU A 248 -40.53 -36.05 -32.59
C GLU A 248 -41.20 -37.34 -33.07
N LYS A 249 -42.13 -37.24 -34.04
CA LYS A 249 -42.79 -38.42 -34.64
C LYS A 249 -41.79 -39.36 -35.30
N ILE A 250 -40.80 -38.82 -36.01
CA ILE A 250 -39.73 -39.62 -36.63
C ILE A 250 -38.97 -40.42 -35.56
N VAL A 251 -38.59 -39.77 -34.46
CA VAL A 251 -37.85 -40.43 -33.37
C VAL A 251 -38.74 -41.48 -32.67
N GLU A 252 -40.00 -41.16 -32.39
CA GLU A 252 -40.99 -42.08 -31.80
C GLU A 252 -41.14 -43.34 -32.66
N ASP A 253 -41.41 -43.17 -33.95
CA ASP A 253 -41.62 -44.26 -34.90
C ASP A 253 -40.39 -45.19 -35.01
N VAL A 254 -39.19 -44.61 -35.10
CA VAL A 254 -37.94 -45.38 -35.21
C VAL A 254 -37.61 -46.11 -33.90
N PHE A 255 -37.84 -45.48 -32.74
CA PHE A 255 -37.54 -46.09 -31.45
C PHE A 255 -38.52 -47.22 -31.13
N LEU A 256 -39.81 -47.03 -31.39
CA LEU A 256 -40.81 -48.09 -31.23
C LEU A 256 -40.54 -49.27 -32.16
N ARG A 257 -40.18 -49.00 -33.44
CA ARG A 257 -39.73 -50.06 -34.36
C ARG A 257 -38.51 -50.79 -33.82
N GLY A 258 -37.48 -50.07 -33.37
CA GLY A 258 -36.26 -50.70 -32.89
C GLY A 258 -36.46 -51.52 -31.60
N ASP A 259 -37.38 -51.13 -30.72
CA ASP A 259 -37.77 -51.95 -29.57
C ASP A 259 -38.47 -53.24 -30.01
N LEU A 260 -39.42 -53.17 -30.95
CA LEU A 260 -40.05 -54.37 -31.52
C LEU A 260 -39.01 -55.32 -32.13
N VAL A 261 -38.02 -54.78 -32.84
CA VAL A 261 -36.93 -55.55 -33.45
C VAL A 261 -36.00 -56.15 -32.41
N LYS A 262 -35.64 -55.40 -31.36
CA LYS A 262 -34.79 -55.87 -30.25
C LYS A 262 -35.43 -57.02 -29.48
N PHE A 263 -36.75 -57.00 -29.33
CA PHE A 263 -37.54 -58.06 -28.71
C PHE A 263 -38.04 -59.12 -29.72
N ALA A 264 -37.54 -59.10 -30.96
CA ALA A 264 -37.83 -60.07 -32.02
C ALA A 264 -39.33 -60.21 -32.37
N LYS A 265 -40.10 -59.13 -32.23
CA LYS A 265 -41.52 -59.07 -32.58
C LYS A 265 -41.75 -58.76 -34.06
N THR A 266 -40.79 -58.11 -34.73
CA THR A 266 -40.88 -57.71 -36.14
C THR A 266 -39.53 -57.87 -36.85
N PHE A 267 -39.57 -58.08 -38.17
CA PHE A 267 -38.40 -58.19 -39.04
C PHE A 267 -38.52 -57.14 -40.17
N PRO A 268 -37.79 -56.02 -40.08
CA PRO A 268 -37.87 -54.94 -41.06
C PRO A 268 -37.09 -55.32 -42.32
N ASP A 269 -37.60 -54.89 -43.47
CA ASP A 269 -36.89 -55.04 -44.75
C ASP A 269 -35.75 -54.03 -44.87
N LYS A 270 -34.81 -54.27 -45.78
CA LYS A 270 -33.65 -53.41 -46.05
C LYS A 270 -34.06 -51.99 -46.40
N ASP A 271 -35.13 -51.83 -47.18
CA ASP A 271 -35.66 -50.52 -47.56
C ASP A 271 -36.16 -49.73 -46.34
N LEU A 272 -36.78 -50.41 -45.37
CA LEU A 272 -37.25 -49.79 -44.14
C LEU A 272 -36.07 -49.39 -43.24
N MET A 273 -35.01 -50.19 -43.18
CA MET A 273 -33.81 -49.84 -42.41
C MET A 273 -33.05 -48.64 -43.01
N GLU A 274 -32.92 -48.54 -44.33
CA GLU A 274 -32.30 -47.37 -44.98
C GLU A 274 -33.17 -46.12 -44.81
N LYS A 275 -34.50 -46.28 -44.85
CA LYS A 275 -35.43 -45.19 -44.56
C LYS A 275 -35.22 -44.67 -43.13
N ASP A 276 -35.24 -45.55 -42.13
CA ASP A 276 -35.06 -45.19 -40.72
C ASP A 276 -33.69 -44.54 -40.47
N PHE A 277 -32.63 -45.06 -41.10
CA PHE A 277 -31.31 -44.45 -41.04
C PHE A 277 -31.32 -43.02 -41.60
N THR A 278 -31.94 -42.82 -42.75
CA THR A 278 -31.99 -41.51 -43.43
C THR A 278 -32.81 -40.52 -42.62
N GLU A 279 -33.95 -40.93 -42.08
CA GLU A 279 -34.81 -40.11 -41.24
C GLU A 279 -34.09 -39.63 -39.96
N ILE A 280 -33.38 -40.53 -39.26
CA ILE A 280 -32.57 -40.16 -38.09
C ILE A 280 -31.39 -39.25 -38.47
N ARG A 281 -30.72 -39.52 -39.59
CA ARG A 281 -29.61 -38.68 -40.06
C ARG A 281 -30.07 -37.27 -40.39
N ASP A 282 -31.22 -37.14 -41.04
CA ASP A 282 -31.77 -35.84 -41.42
C ASP A 282 -32.34 -35.10 -40.20
N PHE A 283 -32.90 -35.81 -39.22
CA PHE A 283 -33.20 -35.24 -37.89
C PHE A 283 -31.95 -34.63 -37.24
N VAL A 284 -30.83 -35.36 -37.21
CA VAL A 284 -29.57 -34.85 -36.64
C VAL A 284 -29.06 -33.63 -37.40
N LYS A 285 -29.19 -33.58 -38.73
CA LYS A 285 -28.80 -32.39 -39.51
C LYS A 285 -29.69 -31.18 -39.21
N ARG A 286 -31.01 -31.36 -39.16
CA ARG A 286 -31.98 -30.28 -38.89
C ARG A 286 -31.87 -29.74 -37.47
N SER A 287 -31.43 -30.56 -36.53
CA SER A 287 -31.30 -30.20 -35.11
C SER A 287 -30.46 -28.94 -34.83
N SER A 288 -29.44 -28.66 -35.64
CA SER A 288 -28.61 -27.47 -35.46
C SER A 288 -29.39 -26.20 -35.83
N GLU A 289 -30.25 -26.28 -36.85
CA GLU A 289 -31.09 -25.17 -37.31
C GLU A 289 -32.27 -24.94 -36.35
N ASP A 290 -32.90 -26.03 -35.88
CA ASP A 290 -34.03 -25.97 -34.93
C ASP A 290 -33.64 -25.29 -33.60
N ILE A 291 -32.43 -25.57 -33.10
CA ILE A 291 -31.94 -25.00 -31.83
C ILE A 291 -31.54 -23.54 -31.98
N GLU A 292 -30.98 -23.14 -33.12
CA GLU A 292 -30.73 -21.73 -33.42
C GLU A 292 -32.04 -20.96 -33.49
N PHE A 293 -33.07 -21.52 -34.12
CA PHE A 293 -34.40 -20.91 -34.21
C PHE A 293 -35.12 -20.80 -32.85
N GLU A 294 -35.04 -21.83 -32.00
CA GLU A 294 -35.59 -21.81 -30.63
C GLU A 294 -34.88 -20.79 -29.73
N ASN A 295 -33.56 -20.67 -29.82
CA ASN A 295 -32.82 -19.65 -29.07
C ASN A 295 -33.25 -18.23 -29.48
N LEU A 296 -33.48 -18.00 -30.77
CA LEU A 296 -34.00 -16.72 -31.29
C LEU A 296 -35.43 -16.41 -30.80
N ARG A 297 -36.26 -17.44 -30.55
CA ARG A 297 -37.60 -17.28 -29.96
C ARG A 297 -37.60 -16.94 -28.47
N LYS A 298 -36.60 -17.41 -27.72
CA LYS A 298 -36.50 -17.19 -26.26
C LYS A 298 -35.88 -15.83 -25.91
N ASP A 299 -35.18 -15.21 -26.85
CA ASP A 299 -34.57 -13.89 -26.70
C ASP A 299 -35.54 -12.72 -27.05
N VAL A 300 -36.82 -13.01 -27.35
CA VAL A 300 -37.92 -12.05 -27.58
C VAL A 300 -38.93 -12.13 -26.44
#